data_AF-A0A2G6PE19-F1
#
_entry.id   AF-A0A2G6PE19-F1
#
_cell.length_a   1.000
_cell.length_b   1.000
_cell.length_c   1.000
_cell.angle_alpha   90.00
_cell.angle_beta   90.00
_cell.angle_gamma   90.00
#
_symmetry.space_group_name_H-M   'P 1'
#
loop_
_entity.id
_entity.type
_entity.pdbx_description
1 polymer ?
#
loop_
_entity_poly.entity_id
_entity_poly.type
_entity_poly.pdbx_seq_one_letter_code
_entity_poly.pdbx_strand_id
1 'polypeptide(L)' 'MKPGEKNEKIDFVQLEIKIEKLKTLFSKGELCAAEFRCLNCESKKCVWDLCLSTCAKKIQIKGDH' A
#
# COMPACT_ATOMS: atom_id res chain seq x y z
N MET A 1 -22.49 -21.77 24.65
CA MET A 1 -22.14 -20.33 24.65
C MET A 1 -20.62 -20.24 24.62
N LYS A 2 -20.01 -19.52 23.65
CA LYS A 2 -18.55 -19.34 23.58
C LYS A 2 -18.17 -17.95 24.11
N PRO A 3 -17.25 -17.85 25.08
CA PRO A 3 -16.75 -16.57 25.58
C PRO A 3 -15.56 -16.08 24.75
N GLY A 4 -15.56 -14.78 24.38
CA GLY A 4 -14.32 -14.05 24.06
C GLY A 4 -14.08 -13.62 22.61
N GLU A 5 -15.06 -13.03 21.90
CA GLU A 5 -14.75 -12.17 20.76
C GLU A 5 -14.36 -10.78 21.28
N LYS A 6 -13.05 -10.52 21.37
CA LYS A 6 -12.56 -9.16 21.59
C LYS A 6 -12.72 -8.40 20.29
N ASN A 7 -13.67 -7.47 20.26
CA ASN A 7 -13.94 -6.62 19.10
C ASN A 7 -12.80 -5.59 18.98
N GLU A 8 -11.76 -5.90 18.22
CA GLU A 8 -10.65 -4.99 17.96
C GLU A 8 -11.15 -3.82 17.11
N LYS A 9 -11.22 -2.63 17.70
CA LYS A 9 -11.56 -1.41 16.95
C LYS A 9 -10.41 -1.06 16.03
N ILE A 10 -10.66 -1.15 14.73
CA ILE A 10 -9.73 -0.67 13.71
C ILE A 10 -10.09 0.79 13.41
N ASP A 11 -9.26 1.73 13.87
CA ASP A 11 -9.41 3.15 13.58
C ASP A 11 -8.77 3.48 12.23
N PHE A 12 -9.47 4.26 11.40
CA PHE A 12 -8.99 4.73 10.10
C PHE A 12 -8.81 6.24 10.12
N VAL A 13 -7.73 6.73 9.52
CA VAL A 13 -7.45 8.16 9.40
C VAL A 13 -7.41 8.58 7.93
N GLN A 14 -8.01 9.74 7.63
CA GLN A 14 -7.90 10.36 6.30
C GLN A 14 -6.62 11.19 6.26
N LEU A 15 -5.75 10.90 5.30
CA LEU A 15 -4.47 11.59 5.15
C LEU A 15 -4.23 11.94 3.69
N GLU A 16 -3.60 13.09 3.46
CA GLU A 16 -3.08 13.47 2.15
C GLU A 16 -1.56 13.29 2.15
N ILE A 17 -1.04 12.65 1.11
CA ILE A 17 0.39 12.40 0.94
C ILE A 17 0.79 12.65 -0.50
N LYS A 18 1.93 13.31 -0.70
CA LYS A 18 2.49 13.50 -2.04
C LYS A 18 2.82 12.15 -2.67
N ILE A 19 2.47 12.00 -3.95
CA ILE A 19 2.73 10.79 -4.77
C ILE A 19 4.20 10.37 -4.71
N GLU A 20 5.14 11.31 -4.73
CA GLU A 20 6.58 11.03 -4.68
C GLU A 20 7.00 10.37 -3.35
N LYS A 21 6.41 10.83 -2.23
CA LYS A 21 6.66 10.24 -0.92
C LYS A 21 6.08 8.83 -0.85
N LEU A 22 4.88 8.64 -1.38
CA LEU A 22 4.23 7.34 -1.48
C LEU A 22 5.06 6.34 -2.32
N LYS A 23 5.59 6.78 -3.47
CA LYS A 23 6.50 6.00 -4.32
C LYS A 23 7.76 5.58 -3.57
N THR A 24 8.32 6.47 -2.77
CA THR A 24 9.51 6.18 -1.94
C THR A 24 9.20 5.11 -0.90
N LEU A 25 8.03 5.16 -0.28
CA LEU A 25 7.59 4.18 0.72
C LEU A 25 7.36 2.79 0.09
N PHE A 26 6.70 2.72 -1.07
CA PHE A 26 6.60 1.48 -1.85
C PHE A 26 7.98 0.95 -2.27
N SER A 27 8.90 1.85 -2.64
CA SER A 27 10.25 1.47 -3.06
C SER A 27 11.06 0.89 -1.92
N LYS A 28 10.86 1.39 -0.70
CA LYS A 28 11.49 0.84 0.51
C LYS A 28 10.85 -0.47 0.98
N GLY A 29 9.59 -0.73 0.59
CA GLY A 29 8.83 -1.90 1.06
C GLY A 29 8.15 -1.68 2.41
N GLU A 30 8.11 -0.43 2.87
CA GLU A 30 7.48 -0.04 4.14
C GLU A 30 5.96 -0.03 4.06
N LEU A 31 5.41 0.05 2.84
CA LEU A 31 3.99 0.04 2.57
C LEU A 31 3.67 -0.93 1.44
N CYS A 32 2.50 -1.55 1.51
CA CYS A 32 1.93 -2.37 0.45
C CYS A 32 0.66 -1.70 -0.08
N ALA A 33 0.42 -1.75 -1.39
CA ALA A 33 -0.81 -1.21 -1.97
C ALA A 33 -2.09 -1.87 -1.43
N ALA A 34 -1.98 -3.09 -0.88
CA ALA A 34 -3.08 -3.80 -0.22
C ALA A 34 -3.58 -3.09 1.05
N GLU A 35 -2.70 -2.37 1.75
CA GLU A 35 -3.03 -1.65 2.99
C GLU A 35 -3.79 -0.34 2.72
N PHE A 36 -3.80 0.11 1.46
CA PHE A 36 -4.47 1.34 1.08
C PHE A 36 -5.95 1.11 0.77
N ARG A 37 -6.80 1.64 1.65
CA ARG A 37 -8.22 1.87 1.35
C ARG A 37 -8.37 3.21 0.65
N CYS A 38 -8.34 3.20 -0.67
CA CYS A 38 -8.58 4.40 -1.45
C CYS A 38 -10.07 4.76 -1.47
N LEU A 39 -10.39 6.01 -1.10
CA LEU A 39 -11.78 6.51 -1.09
C LEU A 39 -12.32 6.77 -2.51
N ASN A 40 -11.43 7.03 -3.48
CA ASN A 40 -11.78 7.36 -4.86
C ASN A 40 -11.09 6.42 -5.86
N CYS A 41 -11.73 6.18 -7.00
CA CYS A 41 -11.20 5.33 -8.08
C CYS A 41 -9.88 5.87 -8.66
N GLU A 42 -9.72 7.18 -8.75
CA GLU A 42 -8.49 7.83 -9.23
C GLU A 42 -7.30 7.54 -8.30
N SER A 43 -7.48 7.72 -6.99
CA SER A 43 -6.46 7.41 -5.99
C SER A 43 -6.11 5.93 -5.99
N LYS A 44 -7.11 5.04 -6.15
CA LYS A 44 -6.89 3.59 -6.25
C LYS A 44 -6.02 3.23 -7.44
N LYS A 45 -6.33 3.77 -8.62
CA LYS A 45 -5.56 3.55 -9.85
C LYS A 45 -4.13 4.06 -9.69
N CYS A 46 -3.95 5.26 -9.12
CA CYS A 46 -2.65 5.85 -8.89
C CYS A 46 -1.78 4.99 -7.93
N VAL A 47 -2.34 4.57 -6.80
CA VAL A 47 -1.66 3.69 -5.82
C VAL A 47 -1.24 2.37 -6.45
N TRP A 48 -2.14 1.74 -7.21
CA TRP A 48 -1.85 0.48 -7.90
C TRP A 48 -0.76 0.63 -8.96
N ASP A 49 -0.84 1.68 -9.80
CA ASP A 49 0.15 1.95 -10.84
C ASP A 49 1.54 2.22 -10.25
N LEU A 50 1.58 3.00 -9.16
CA LEU A 50 2.82 3.26 -8.40
C LEU A 50 3.41 1.99 -7.82
N CYS A 51 2.59 1.13 -7.21
CA CYS A 51 3.03 -0.14 -6.65
C CYS A 51 3.55 -1.08 -7.74
N LEU A 52 2.81 -1.24 -8.84
CA LEU A 52 3.19 -2.10 -9.96
C LEU A 52 4.51 -1.62 -10.59
N SER A 53 4.61 -0.32 -10.89
CA SER A 53 5.82 0.30 -11.44
C SER A 53 7.03 0.13 -10.52
N THR A 54 6.82 0.16 -9.21
CA THR A 54 7.89 0.02 -8.21
C THR A 54 8.32 -1.44 -8.05
N CYS A 55 7.38 -2.36 -7.98
CA CYS A 55 7.65 -3.80 -7.86
C CYS A 55 8.26 -4.36 -9.15
N ALA A 56 7.78 -3.95 -10.33
CA ALA A 56 8.36 -4.34 -11.62
C ALA A 56 9.83 -3.94 -11.74
N LYS A 57 10.19 -2.74 -11.26
CA LYS A 57 11.59 -2.28 -11.20
C LYS A 57 12.45 -3.12 -10.27
N LYS A 58 11.91 -3.61 -9.14
CA LYS A 58 12.65 -4.50 -8.25
C LYS A 58 12.90 -5.88 -8.86
N ILE A 59 11.97 -6.39 -9.66
CA ILE A 59 12.10 -7.70 -10.34
C ILE A 59 13.23 -7.65 -11.39
N GLN A 60 13.35 -6.54 -12.11
CA GLN A 60 14.42 -6.34 -13.11
C GLN A 60 15.84 -6.35 -12.51
N ILE A 61 16.00 -6.08 -11.20
CA ILE A 61 17.32 -6.04 -10.55
C ILE A 61 17.65 -7.40 -9.91
N LYS A 62 16.72 -8.37 -9.91
CA LYS A 62 16.87 -9.67 -9.22
C LYS A 62 16.77 -10.84 -10.19
N GLY A 63 17.44 -10.73 -11.33
CA GLY A 63 17.36 -11.69 -12.43
C GLY A 63 18.67 -12.03 -13.13
N ASP A 64 19.83 -11.84 -12.49
CA ASP A 64 21.13 -12.29 -13.03
C ASP A 64 22.14 -12.55 -11.89
N HIS A 65 22.03 -13.71 -11.23
CA HIS A 65 23.15 -14.47 -10.66
C HIS A 65 22.71 -15.92 -10.44
#